data_AF-A0A968N088-F1
#
_entry.id   AF-A0A968N088-F1
#
_cell.length_a   1.000
_cell.length_b   1.000
_cell.length_c   1.000
_cell.angle_alpha   90.00
_cell.angle_beta   90.00
_cell.angle_gamma   90.00
#
_symmetry.space_group_name_H-M   'P 1'
#
loop_
_entity.id
_entity.type
_entity.pdbx_description
1 polymer ?
#
loop_
_entity_poly.entity_id
_entity_poly.type
_entity_poly.pdbx_seq_one_letter_code
_entity_poly.pdbx_strand_id
1 'polypeptide(L)'
;MIKLELLAPAKDCEHGKAAINHGADAVYTGAPLFSARKAAGVSLNQIEELSRYAHLFGAKVFVALNTILFDNELEEAEKLIRNIYEAGADALI
;
A
#
# COMPACT_ATOMS: atom_id res chain seq x y z
N MET A 1 -23.73 0.05 14.31
CA MET A 1 -23.25 1.27 13.61
C MET A 1 -22.14 0.86 12.66
N ILE A 2 -22.13 1.38 11.43
CA ILE A 2 -21.00 1.19 10.51
C ILE A 2 -19.87 2.10 10.99
N LYS A 3 -18.69 1.52 11.28
CA LYS A 3 -17.51 2.31 11.64
C LYS A 3 -16.98 2.99 10.38
N LEU A 4 -16.81 4.31 10.43
CA LEU A 4 -16.20 5.08 9.35
C LEU A 4 -14.68 4.80 9.33
N GLU A 5 -14.09 4.71 8.14
CA GLU A 5 -12.64 4.59 7.93
C GLU A 5 -12.20 5.67 6.92
N LEU A 6 -11.30 6.55 7.33
CA LEU A 6 -10.67 7.54 6.45
C LEU A 6 -9.44 6.92 5.77
N LEU A 7 -9.60 6.58 4.48
CA LEU A 7 -8.52 6.09 3.63
C LEU A 7 -7.88 7.25 2.84
N ALA A 8 -6.65 7.64 3.20
CA ALA A 8 -5.93 8.74 2.56
C ALA A 8 -4.94 8.25 1.47
N PRO A 9 -4.79 8.98 0.35
CA PRO A 9 -3.76 8.67 -0.64
C PRO A 9 -2.36 9.03 -0.11
N ALA A 10 -1.40 8.14 -0.32
CA ALA A 10 0.01 8.37 -0.07
C ALA A 10 0.80 8.27 -1.39
N LYS A 11 1.51 9.33 -1.75
CA LYS A 11 2.41 9.34 -2.92
C LYS A 11 3.69 8.56 -2.63
N ASP A 12 4.19 8.67 -1.40
CA ASP A 12 5.40 8.04 -0.89
C ASP A 12 5.25 7.83 0.64
N CYS A 13 6.28 7.25 1.25
CA CYS A 13 6.32 6.94 2.68
C CYS A 13 6.09 8.19 3.55
N GLU A 14 6.67 9.34 3.20
CA GLU A 14 6.56 10.58 3.98
C GLU A 14 5.15 11.15 3.94
N HIS A 15 4.49 11.13 2.79
CA HIS A 15 3.08 11.53 2.68
C HIS A 15 2.16 10.59 3.47
N GLY A 16 2.46 9.28 3.45
CA GLY A 16 1.72 8.29 4.24
C GLY A 16 1.84 8.55 5.75
N LYS A 17 3.06 8.75 6.25
CA LYS A 17 3.30 9.12 7.66
C LYS A 17 2.60 10.42 8.03
N ALA A 18 2.65 11.43 7.16
CA ALA A 18 1.98 12.70 7.37
C ALA A 18 0.46 12.51 7.49
N ALA A 19 -0.17 11.73 6.61
CA ALA A 19 -1.61 11.44 6.69
C ALA A 19 -1.99 10.74 8.00
N ILE A 20 -1.19 9.74 8.41
CA ILE A 20 -1.39 9.02 9.69
C ILE A 20 -1.29 9.98 10.89
N ASN A 21 -0.28 10.85 10.90
CA ASN A 21 -0.10 11.86 11.96
C ASN A 21 -1.25 12.86 12.06
N HIS A 22 -2.05 13.02 11.01
CA HIS A 22 -3.21 13.89 10.97
C HIS A 22 -4.55 13.13 11.08
N GLY A 23 -4.51 11.84 11.47
CA GLY A 23 -5.70 11.07 11.85
C GLY A 23 -6.32 10.22 10.75
N ALA A 24 -5.58 9.87 9.70
CA ALA A 24 -6.04 8.85 8.76
C ALA A 24 -6.12 7.47 9.44
N ASP A 25 -7.25 6.77 9.28
CA ASP A 25 -7.42 5.39 9.76
C ASP A 25 -6.66 4.39 8.86
N ALA A 26 -6.47 4.74 7.59
CA ALA A 26 -5.70 3.95 6.65
C ALA A 26 -5.07 4.86 5.58
N VAL A 27 -3.98 4.38 4.97
CA VAL A 27 -3.37 5.00 3.79
C VAL A 27 -3.27 4.01 2.65
N TYR A 28 -3.30 4.48 1.41
CA TYR A 28 -2.97 3.64 0.26
C TYR A 28 -1.86 4.22 -0.60
N THR A 29 -1.01 3.33 -1.11
CA THR A 29 0.09 3.66 -2.04
C THR A 29 0.07 2.73 -3.25
N GLY A 30 0.79 3.08 -4.32
CA GLY A 30 0.96 2.21 -5.47
C GLY A 30 1.99 1.11 -5.22
N ALA A 31 1.70 -0.12 -5.66
CA ALA A 31 2.67 -1.19 -5.74
C ALA A 31 3.88 -0.80 -6.64
N PRO A 32 5.06 -1.40 -6.43
CA PRO A 32 6.23 -1.18 -7.30
C PRO A 32 5.96 -1.47 -8.78
N LEU A 33 5.14 -2.50 -9.04
CA LEU A 33 4.68 -2.94 -10.36
C LEU A 33 3.18 -3.18 -10.32
N PHE A 34 2.56 -3.26 -11.50
CA PHE A 34 1.11 -3.52 -11.66
C PHE A 34 0.19 -2.48 -11.00
N SER A 35 0.67 -1.24 -10.88
CA SER A 35 -0.11 -0.08 -10.46
C SER A 35 -0.34 0.86 -11.64
N ALA A 36 -1.59 1.32 -11.82
CA ALA A 36 -1.93 2.26 -12.88
C ALA A 36 -1.24 3.63 -12.73
N ARG A 37 -0.77 3.98 -11.52
CA ARG A 37 0.01 5.21 -11.26
C ARG A 37 1.50 4.97 -11.52
N LYS A 38 1.86 4.94 -12.81
CA LYS A 38 3.20 4.64 -13.34
C LYS A 38 4.37 5.49 -12.80
N ALA A 39 4.11 6.57 -12.08
CA ALA A 39 5.12 7.51 -11.54
C ALA A 39 5.28 7.50 -10.01
N ALA A 40 4.60 6.59 -9.29
CA ALA A 40 4.54 6.59 -7.82
C ALA A 40 4.52 5.18 -7.21
N GLY A 41 5.13 4.20 -7.86
CA GLY A 41 5.36 2.89 -7.25
C GLY A 41 6.32 3.05 -6.06
N VAL A 42 5.85 2.71 -4.87
CA VAL A 42 6.68 2.74 -3.65
C VAL A 42 7.41 1.41 -3.54
N SER A 43 8.71 1.42 -3.22
CA SER A 43 9.50 0.18 -3.10
C SER A 43 9.01 -0.70 -1.95
N LEU A 44 9.32 -2.00 -1.99
CA LEU A 44 8.97 -2.94 -0.92
C LEU A 44 9.49 -2.47 0.46
N ASN A 45 10.72 -1.99 0.53
CA ASN A 45 11.30 -1.46 1.78
C ASN A 45 10.53 -0.26 2.32
N GLN A 46 10.00 0.59 1.45
CA GLN A 46 9.18 1.73 1.87
C GLN A 46 7.76 1.29 2.27
N ILE A 47 7.21 0.24 1.67
CA ILE A 47 5.95 -0.39 2.13
C ILE A 47 6.15 -0.97 3.53
N GLU A 48 7.27 -1.66 3.76
CA GLU A 48 7.63 -2.19 5.08
C GLU A 48 7.78 -1.07 6.12
N GLU A 49 8.52 -0.02 5.79
CA GLU A 49 8.69 1.14 6.65
C GLU A 49 7.34 1.80 6.99
N LEU A 50 6.50 2.02 5.98
CA LEU A 50 5.20 2.66 6.15
C LEU A 50 4.25 1.79 6.97
N SER A 51 4.21 0.48 6.72
CA SER A 51 3.37 -0.47 7.46
C SER A 51 3.77 -0.54 8.92
N ARG A 52 5.07 -0.69 9.19
CA ARG A 52 5.61 -0.64 10.55
C ARG A 52 5.25 0.66 11.25
N TYR A 53 5.32 1.80 10.55
CA TYR A 53 4.93 3.08 11.13
C TYR A 53 3.43 3.18 11.40
N ALA A 54 2.58 2.85 10.43
CA ALA A 54 1.12 2.93 10.53
C ALA A 54 0.58 2.09 11.68
N HIS A 55 1.10 0.87 11.85
CA HIS A 55 0.69 -0.04 12.91
C HIS A 55 0.97 0.50 14.33
N LEU A 56 1.95 1.41 14.51
CA LEU A 56 2.17 2.09 15.80
C LEU A 56 0.99 2.99 16.20
N PHE A 57 0.21 3.46 15.22
CA PHE A 57 -0.94 4.33 15.40
C PHE A 57 -2.28 3.59 15.21
N GLY A 58 -2.24 2.27 14.98
CA GLY A 58 -3.42 1.47 14.65
C GLY A 58 -4.01 1.78 13.27
N ALA A 59 -3.26 2.48 12.41
CA ALA A 59 -3.64 2.76 11.03
C ALA A 59 -3.21 1.60 10.11
N LYS A 60 -3.91 1.43 8.98
CA LYS A 60 -3.62 0.37 8.00
C LYS A 60 -2.92 0.89 6.75
N VAL A 61 -2.21 0.01 6.06
CA VAL A 61 -1.58 0.28 4.76
C VAL A 61 -2.16 -0.60 3.68
N PHE A 62 -2.77 0.03 2.68
CA PHE A 62 -3.28 -0.65 1.48
C PHE A 62 -2.34 -0.38 0.30
N VAL A 63 -2.14 -1.40 -0.55
CA VAL A 63 -1.24 -1.29 -1.69
C VAL A 63 -2.02 -1.55 -2.97
N ALA A 64 -2.03 -0.57 -3.87
CA ALA A 64 -2.75 -0.65 -5.13
C ALA A 64 -1.97 -1.47 -6.17
N LEU A 65 -2.55 -2.60 -6.55
CA LEU A 65 -2.10 -3.53 -7.58
C LEU A 65 -3.29 -3.72 -8.54
N ASN A 66 -3.58 -2.67 -9.30
CA ASN A 66 -4.87 -2.46 -9.97
C ASN A 66 -4.78 -2.35 -11.50
N THR A 67 -3.71 -2.84 -12.11
CA THR A 67 -3.67 -3.01 -13.58
C THR A 67 -4.24 -4.36 -13.99
N ILE A 68 -4.77 -4.44 -15.22
CA ILE A 68 -5.10 -5.72 -15.84
C ILE A 68 -3.82 -6.55 -15.94
N LEU A 69 -3.87 -7.80 -15.49
CA LEU A 69 -2.78 -8.76 -15.59
C LEU A 69 -2.97 -9.65 -16.83
N PHE A 70 -1.90 -9.90 -17.56
CA PHE A 70 -1.86 -10.87 -18.65
C PHE A 70 -1.28 -12.21 -18.18
N ASP A 71 -1.55 -13.30 -18.90
CA ASP A 71 -1.13 -14.66 -18.52
C ASP A 71 0.38 -14.76 -18.27
N ASN A 72 1.19 -14.04 -19.03
CA ASN A 72 2.65 -14.01 -18.91
C ASN A 72 3.17 -13.17 -17.72
N GLU A 73 2.29 -12.45 -17.02
CA GLU A 73 2.61 -11.61 -15.85
C GLU A 73 2.17 -12.24 -14.53
N LEU A 74 1.36 -13.31 -14.57
CA LEU A 74 0.74 -13.90 -13.37
C LEU A 74 1.77 -14.38 -12.33
N GLU A 75 2.86 -15.02 -12.77
CA GLU A 75 3.90 -15.51 -11.86
C GLU A 75 4.66 -14.35 -11.18
N GLU A 76 4.90 -13.26 -11.91
CA GLU A 76 5.55 -12.06 -11.36
C GLU A 76 4.61 -11.32 -10.39
N ALA A 77 3.33 -11.20 -10.76
CA ALA A 77 2.31 -10.61 -9.90
C ALA A 77 2.14 -11.40 -8.59
N GLU A 78 2.10 -12.74 -8.65
CA GLU A 78 2.01 -13.58 -7.44
C GLU A 78 3.22 -13.37 -6.52
N LYS A 79 4.44 -13.37 -7.08
CA LYS A 79 5.67 -13.10 -6.30
C LYS A 79 5.61 -11.72 -5.65
N LEU A 80 5.18 -10.70 -6.38
CA LEU A 80 5.04 -9.35 -5.84
C LEU A 80 3.99 -9.28 -4.73
N ILE A 81 2.84 -9.92 -4.91
CA ILE A 81 1.77 -9.99 -3.91
C ILE A 81 2.29 -10.59 -2.59
N ARG A 82 3.06 -11.69 -2.68
CA ARG A 82 3.69 -12.32 -1.51
C ARG A 82 4.66 -11.37 -0.82
N ASN A 83 5.52 -10.70 -1.58
CA ASN A 83 6.48 -9.74 -1.04
C ASN A 83 5.79 -8.53 -0.38
N ILE A 84 4.68 -8.04 -0.95
CA ILE A 84 3.90 -6.94 -0.36
C ILE A 84 3.23 -7.38 0.94
N TYR A 85 2.69 -8.60 0.98
CA TYR A 85 2.14 -9.19 2.19
C TYR A 85 3.21 -9.36 3.29
N GLU A 86 4.39 -9.87 2.94
CA GLU A 86 5.53 -10.02 3.86
C GLU A 86 6.07 -8.66 4.36
N ALA A 87 5.98 -7.62 3.53
CA ALA A 87 6.26 -6.23 3.94
C ALA A 87 5.20 -5.64 4.89
N GLY A 88 4.14 -6.38 5.22
CA GLY A 88 3.17 -5.98 6.25
C GLY A 88 2.00 -5.13 5.77
N ALA A 89 1.75 -5.07 4.46
CA ALA A 89 0.54 -4.43 3.94
C ALA A 89 -0.72 -5.16 4.43
N ASP A 90 -1.75 -4.40 4.77
CA ASP A 90 -3.02 -4.92 5.32
C ASP A 90 -4.02 -5.34 4.23
N ALA A 91 -3.89 -4.78 3.03
CA ALA A 91 -4.74 -5.13 1.89
C ALA A 91 -4.08 -4.78 0.55
N LEU A 92 -4.53 -5.47 -0.50
CA LEU A 92 -4.31 -5.12 -1.90
C LEU A 92 -5.61 -4.56 -2.50
N ILE A 93 -5.51 -3.52 -3.32
CA ILE A 93 -6.65 -2.87 -4.01
C ILE A 93 -6.42 -2.70 -5.51
#